data_AF-A0A8J9Z4U0-F1
#
_entry.id   AF-A0A8J9Z4U0-F1
#
_cell.length_a   1.000
_cell.length_b   1.000
_cell.length_c   1.000
_cell.angle_alpha   90.00
_cell.angle_beta   90.00
_cell.angle_gamma   90.00
#
_symmetry.space_group_name_H-M   'P 1'
#
loop_
_entity.id
_entity.type
_entity.pdbx_description
1 polymer ?
#
loop_
_entity_poly.entity_id
_entity_poly.type
_entity_poly.pdbx_seq_one_letter_code
_entity_poly.pdbx_strand_id
1 'polypeptide(L)'
;MTSKSAARLSKLHQEIKPVENVSWEGNLRRSSSGGKLNKSGTNLAPAFSKSLRSSTSDLGNIEAEYIKNLQQQVYFLELEANFLRDQAKKATDIHPRMTAEAERMLRKLRDLQSEVDGMSLEIRRKESHLDMLNTEKSRVESRLMTTEDAYSREKRLLMDEIVSLRKLKEVSDRDITIKDRDILQLREHLTQAQVDYNNANHKIKILQTQLDQRATDHKVTQIHLEEKRADLLKTQSALSAAEDRYYTGTAAMAEAATKDLREETRLLRIKLKDSEMASDQDRFLRNKMSDDLARTTKENALLGQQVAELSRQLDRERSLRDQKETREASKTMEVMSLQDHERQLKFEIETLRNQLEEERSKVRNYMDQVRVQEELGTSVRLEGATAKSQLRELEGMHTSTNVENSQLRRDKALLVDHVAELQKQMTLKEDEILRLRNHIHTLQGDVDRVRSATLLESSIQAQKWDELQRLTHSLSARSLSPDRY
;
A
#
# COMPACT_ATOMS: atom_id res chain seq x y z
N MET A 1 -15.63 40.41 31.53
CA MET A 1 -15.95 39.47 32.63
C MET A 1 -15.89 38.04 32.09
N THR A 2 -15.82 37.01 32.95
CA THR A 2 -16.18 35.57 32.71
C THR A 2 -16.31 35.10 31.25
N SER A 3 -15.57 34.12 30.71
CA SER A 3 -15.11 32.80 31.22
C SER A 3 -13.99 32.28 30.27
N LYS A 4 -13.00 31.43 30.59
CA LYS A 4 -12.63 30.58 31.74
C LYS A 4 -13.34 29.22 31.94
N SER A 5 -13.08 28.25 31.05
CA SER A 5 -12.61 26.85 31.37
C SER A 5 -13.20 25.76 30.47
N ALA A 6 -12.38 25.05 29.68
CA ALA A 6 -12.59 23.64 29.25
C ALA A 6 -11.40 23.10 28.41
N ALA A 7 -10.25 22.77 29.03
CA ALA A 7 -9.15 22.08 28.34
C ALA A 7 -8.24 21.32 29.34
N ARG A 8 -8.55 20.05 29.62
CA ARG A 8 -7.65 19.12 30.34
C ARG A 8 -8.06 17.67 30.05
N LEU A 9 -7.10 16.75 30.22
CA LEU A 9 -7.22 15.29 30.05
C LEU A 9 -7.23 14.75 28.61
N SER A 10 -6.03 14.56 28.06
CA SER A 10 -5.53 13.21 27.79
C SER A 10 -4.01 13.16 28.07
N LYS A 11 -3.45 11.95 28.22
CA LYS A 11 -2.07 11.67 28.66
C LYS A 11 -1.64 10.32 28.09
N LEU A 12 -0.32 10.05 27.99
CA LEU A 12 0.33 8.83 27.45
C LEU A 12 0.30 8.79 25.90
N HIS A 13 1.43 9.01 25.21
CA HIS A 13 2.58 8.09 25.26
C HIS A 13 3.95 8.79 25.35
N GLN A 14 4.99 7.99 25.60
CA GLN A 14 6.38 8.44 25.70
C GLN A 14 7.15 8.18 24.40
N GLU A 15 8.09 9.05 24.07
CA GLU A 15 9.09 8.80 23.03
C GLU A 15 10.03 7.65 23.45
N ILE A 16 10.26 6.70 22.55
CA ILE A 16 11.27 5.65 22.72
C ILE A 16 12.57 6.14 22.06
N LYS A 17 13.65 6.26 22.83
CA LYS A 17 15.00 6.46 22.30
C LYS A 17 15.70 5.11 22.16
N PRO A 18 16.46 4.87 21.07
CA PRO A 18 17.36 3.73 20.99
C PRO A 18 18.60 3.98 21.88
N VAL A 19 19.03 2.94 22.60
CA VAL A 19 20.33 2.88 23.28
C VAL A 19 20.83 1.45 23.15
N GLU A 20 21.90 1.22 22.40
CA GLU A 20 22.54 -0.10 22.31
C GLU A 20 23.74 -0.21 23.24
N ASN A 21 23.71 -1.28 24.05
CA ASN A 21 24.85 -2.12 24.43
C ASN A 21 26.17 -1.42 24.83
N VAL A 22 26.23 -0.93 26.06
CA VAL A 22 27.47 -1.02 26.85
C VAL A 22 27.43 -2.34 27.64
N SER A 23 28.31 -3.26 27.30
CA SER A 23 28.60 -4.46 28.10
C SER A 23 29.33 -4.09 29.40
N TRP A 24 29.08 -4.79 30.51
CA TRP A 24 30.09 -5.33 31.46
C TRP A 24 29.43 -6.08 32.65
N GLU A 25 30.28 -6.66 33.51
CA GLU A 25 29.97 -7.38 34.77
C GLU A 25 29.28 -8.77 34.62
N GLY A 26 29.54 -9.76 35.50
CA GLY A 26 30.44 -9.75 36.67
C GLY A 26 30.78 -11.12 37.28
N ASN A 27 32.01 -11.59 37.04
CA ASN A 27 33.03 -11.93 38.05
C ASN A 27 32.60 -12.55 39.41
N LEU A 28 33.04 -13.80 39.70
CA LEU A 28 33.28 -14.28 41.07
C LEU A 28 34.40 -15.36 41.16
N ARG A 29 35.55 -14.94 41.75
CA ARG A 29 36.41 -15.58 42.80
C ARG A 29 36.33 -17.12 43.03
N ARG A 30 37.39 -17.83 43.50
CA ARG A 30 38.36 -17.47 44.57
C ARG A 30 39.53 -18.50 44.73
N SER A 31 40.71 -18.05 45.20
CA SER A 31 41.75 -18.82 45.98
C SER A 31 42.46 -20.03 45.32
N SER A 32 43.70 -20.45 45.68
CA SER A 32 44.73 -19.90 46.61
C SER A 32 46.15 -20.53 46.43
N SER A 33 47.19 -19.71 46.62
CA SER A 33 48.57 -19.95 47.13
C SER A 33 49.18 -21.36 47.35
N GLY A 34 50.51 -21.49 47.10
CA GLY A 34 51.46 -22.07 48.08
C GLY A 34 52.62 -22.96 47.57
N GLY A 35 53.84 -22.78 48.13
CA GLY A 35 55.03 -23.68 48.02
C GLY A 35 55.75 -23.71 46.65
N LYS A 36 57.08 -23.59 46.47
CA LYS A 36 58.28 -23.44 47.34
C LYS A 36 58.82 -24.69 48.08
N LEU A 37 59.90 -25.31 47.55
CA LEU A 37 61.24 -25.54 48.18
C LEU A 37 61.99 -26.86 47.83
N ASN A 38 63.34 -26.75 47.80
CA ASN A 38 64.41 -27.76 48.01
C ASN A 38 64.72 -28.80 46.89
N LYS A 39 65.98 -29.13 46.50
CA LYS A 39 67.32 -29.31 47.19
C LYS A 39 67.44 -30.73 47.79
N SER A 40 68.50 -31.54 47.61
CA SER A 40 69.94 -31.41 47.18
C SER A 40 70.38 -32.67 46.36
N GLY A 41 71.63 -32.88 45.87
CA GLY A 41 72.83 -32.05 45.74
C GLY A 41 74.14 -32.86 45.56
N THR A 42 75.21 -32.19 45.10
CA THR A 42 76.65 -32.36 45.43
C THR A 42 77.37 -33.74 45.40
N ASN A 43 78.38 -33.82 44.53
CA ASN A 43 79.80 -34.20 44.77
C ASN A 43 80.13 -35.58 45.42
N LEU A 44 81.09 -36.36 44.93
CA LEU A 44 82.54 -36.10 45.07
C LEU A 44 83.40 -37.04 44.17
N ALA A 45 84.67 -36.69 43.97
CA ALA A 45 85.72 -37.59 43.45
C ALA A 45 86.41 -38.36 44.60
N PRO A 46 87.28 -39.34 44.27
CA PRO A 46 88.70 -39.11 44.61
C PRO A 46 89.70 -39.57 43.53
N ALA A 47 91.00 -39.33 43.78
CA ALA A 47 92.14 -39.78 42.98
C ALA A 47 93.22 -40.42 43.90
N PHE A 48 94.39 -40.77 43.32
CA PHE A 48 95.52 -41.52 43.94
C PHE A 48 95.28 -43.04 44.11
N SER A 49 96.27 -43.94 44.09
CA SER A 49 97.75 -43.78 44.03
C SER A 49 98.51 -44.90 43.27
N LYS A 50 99.40 -44.51 42.36
CA LYS A 50 100.87 -44.73 42.40
C LYS A 50 101.44 -46.12 42.84
N SER A 51 101.77 -46.94 41.84
CA SER A 51 103.10 -47.57 41.58
C SER A 51 103.97 -48.12 42.75
N LEU A 52 104.35 -49.42 42.67
CA LEU A 52 105.76 -49.83 42.46
C LEU A 52 105.94 -51.32 42.07
N ARG A 53 107.17 -51.68 41.69
CA ARG A 53 107.64 -53.01 41.25
C ARG A 53 108.04 -53.87 42.45
N SER A 54 107.96 -55.19 42.32
CA SER A 54 109.03 -56.11 42.77
C SER A 54 108.96 -57.44 42.02
N SER A 55 110.10 -58.13 41.91
CA SER A 55 110.21 -59.48 41.35
C SER A 55 110.66 -60.48 42.43
N THR A 56 110.16 -61.71 42.34
CA THR A 56 110.72 -62.94 42.95
C THR A 56 110.95 -62.96 44.47
N SER A 57 109.96 -63.47 45.22
CA SER A 57 110.16 -64.27 46.46
C SER A 57 108.88 -65.03 46.87
N ASP A 58 108.48 -65.95 45.99
CA ASP A 58 107.95 -67.30 46.29
C ASP A 58 106.72 -67.51 47.21
N LEU A 59 105.63 -67.90 46.52
CA LEU A 59 104.44 -68.65 46.95
C LEU A 59 103.52 -68.08 48.07
N GLY A 60 104.03 -67.51 49.16
CA GLY A 60 103.20 -67.18 50.34
C GLY A 60 102.06 -66.17 50.10
N ASN A 61 102.29 -65.17 49.24
CA ASN A 61 101.31 -64.09 49.02
C ASN A 61 100.20 -64.41 47.99
N ILE A 62 100.39 -65.42 47.15
CA ILE A 62 99.48 -65.67 46.01
C ILE A 62 98.10 -66.15 46.51
N GLU A 63 98.08 -67.01 47.51
CA GLU A 63 96.84 -67.54 48.10
C GLU A 63 96.03 -66.46 48.83
N ALA A 64 96.71 -65.56 49.56
CA ALA A 64 96.07 -64.44 50.24
C ALA A 64 95.45 -63.42 49.28
N GLU A 65 96.15 -63.06 48.19
CA GLU A 65 95.60 -62.19 47.13
C GLU A 65 94.46 -62.88 46.38
N TYR A 66 94.52 -64.20 46.13
CA TYR A 66 93.44 -64.95 45.48
C TYR A 66 92.17 -65.02 46.33
N ILE A 67 92.27 -65.31 47.63
CA ILE A 67 91.14 -65.28 48.58
C ILE A 67 90.50 -63.90 48.64
N LYS A 68 91.32 -62.84 48.69
CA LYS A 68 90.85 -61.45 48.73
C LYS A 68 90.18 -61.01 47.42
N ASN A 69 90.68 -61.48 46.27
CA ASN A 69 90.05 -61.25 44.97
C ASN A 69 88.70 -61.98 44.87
N LEU A 70 88.62 -63.24 45.31
CA LEU A 70 87.35 -63.98 45.42
C LEU A 70 86.36 -63.29 46.36
N GLN A 71 86.80 -62.78 47.51
CA GLN A 71 85.95 -62.00 48.42
C GLN A 71 85.44 -60.71 47.78
N GLN A 72 86.26 -60.01 46.98
CA GLN A 72 85.79 -58.85 46.20
C GLN A 72 84.79 -59.25 45.11
N GLN A 73 85.02 -60.35 44.39
CA GLN A 73 84.07 -60.86 43.39
C GLN A 73 82.73 -61.25 44.03
N VAL A 74 82.74 -61.97 45.16
CA VAL A 74 81.52 -62.30 45.92
C VAL A 74 80.81 -61.03 46.39
N TYR A 75 81.54 -60.04 46.94
CA TYR A 75 80.96 -58.77 47.36
C TYR A 75 80.31 -57.97 46.21
N PHE A 76 80.96 -57.93 45.04
CA PHE A 76 80.37 -57.30 43.85
C PHE A 76 79.15 -58.08 43.32
N LEU A 77 79.20 -59.42 43.31
CA LEU A 77 78.05 -60.27 42.95
C LEU A 77 76.90 -60.14 43.96
N GLU A 78 77.18 -59.94 45.25
CA GLU A 78 76.15 -59.62 46.25
C GLU A 78 75.55 -58.23 46.02
N LEU A 79 76.36 -57.21 45.70
CA LEU A 79 75.87 -55.89 45.32
C LEU A 79 74.98 -55.95 44.07
N GLU A 80 75.41 -56.67 43.04
CA GLU A 80 74.68 -56.85 41.79
C GLU A 80 73.40 -57.67 41.98
N ALA A 81 73.45 -58.79 42.69
CA ALA A 81 72.27 -59.59 43.03
C ALA A 81 71.29 -58.86 43.96
N ASN A 82 71.76 -57.90 44.77
CA ASN A 82 70.90 -57.02 45.56
C ASN A 82 70.30 -55.91 44.68
N PHE A 83 71.09 -55.26 43.82
CA PHE A 83 70.62 -54.26 42.85
C PHE A 83 69.57 -54.84 41.88
N LEU A 84 69.80 -56.04 41.36
CA LEU A 84 68.85 -56.78 40.50
C LEU A 84 67.59 -57.17 41.27
N ARG A 85 67.69 -57.62 42.54
CA ARG A 85 66.50 -57.87 43.38
C ARG A 85 65.73 -56.59 43.69
N ASP A 86 66.40 -55.45 43.85
CA ASP A 86 65.77 -54.16 44.08
C ASP A 86 65.13 -53.58 42.80
N GLN A 87 65.76 -53.75 41.63
CA GLN A 87 65.13 -53.47 40.34
C GLN A 87 63.91 -54.37 40.11
N ALA A 88 64.02 -55.68 40.37
CA ALA A 88 62.91 -56.61 40.24
C ALA A 88 61.73 -56.23 41.14
N LYS A 89 61.97 -55.90 42.42
CA LYS A 89 60.94 -55.36 43.32
C LYS A 89 60.32 -54.08 42.78
N LYS A 90 61.14 -53.09 42.41
CA LYS A 90 60.66 -51.80 41.87
C LYS A 90 59.82 -51.99 40.61
N ALA A 91 60.21 -52.85 39.68
CA ALA A 91 59.41 -53.20 38.51
C ALA A 91 58.09 -53.90 38.89
N THR A 92 58.14 -54.83 39.84
CA THR A 92 56.98 -55.58 40.35
C THR A 92 55.99 -54.68 41.12
N ASP A 93 56.45 -53.63 41.79
CA ASP A 93 55.60 -52.65 42.49
C ASP A 93 55.07 -51.54 41.57
N ILE A 94 55.87 -51.09 40.59
CA ILE A 94 55.51 -49.99 39.69
C ILE A 94 54.52 -50.47 38.62
N HIS A 95 54.72 -51.65 38.02
CA HIS A 95 53.88 -52.11 36.92
C HIS A 95 52.39 -52.26 37.30
N PRO A 96 52.00 -52.86 38.44
CA PRO A 96 50.60 -52.91 38.88
C PRO A 96 50.03 -51.54 39.23
N ARG A 97 50.83 -50.64 39.82
CA ARG A 97 50.39 -49.26 40.12
C ARG A 97 50.10 -48.47 38.84
N MET A 98 51.01 -48.52 37.88
CA MET A 98 50.85 -47.88 36.57
C MET A 98 49.67 -48.47 35.79
N THR A 99 49.47 -49.79 35.85
CA THR A 99 48.31 -50.47 35.25
C THR A 99 47.01 -50.01 35.91
N ALA A 100 46.94 -49.99 37.24
CA ALA A 100 45.75 -49.54 37.98
C ALA A 100 45.44 -48.05 37.77
N GLU A 101 46.46 -47.21 37.57
CA GLU A 101 46.29 -45.79 37.25
C GLU A 101 45.82 -45.58 35.80
N ALA A 102 46.38 -46.31 34.84
CA ALA A 102 45.90 -46.34 33.46
C ALA A 102 44.45 -46.85 33.37
N GLU A 103 44.08 -47.87 34.16
CA GLU A 103 42.69 -48.31 34.28
C GLU A 103 41.76 -47.23 34.83
N ARG A 104 42.18 -46.47 35.86
CA ARG A 104 41.39 -45.33 36.37
C ARG A 104 41.25 -44.25 35.31
N MET A 105 42.30 -43.94 34.55
CA MET A 105 42.23 -42.98 33.44
C MET A 105 41.28 -43.47 32.34
N LEU A 106 41.34 -44.75 31.95
CA LEU A 106 40.45 -45.33 30.95
C LEU A 106 38.99 -45.38 31.40
N ARG A 107 38.72 -45.63 32.69
CA ARG A 107 37.37 -45.51 33.29
C ARG A 107 36.90 -44.05 33.21
N LYS A 108 37.69 -43.10 33.73
CA LYS A 108 37.36 -41.67 33.70
C LYS A 108 37.17 -41.13 32.27
N LEU A 109 37.91 -41.62 31.28
CA LEU A 109 37.72 -41.25 29.88
C LEU A 109 36.39 -41.79 29.31
N ARG A 110 35.95 -42.98 29.71
CA ARG A 110 34.61 -43.51 29.36
C ARG A 110 33.50 -42.74 30.07
N ASP A 111 33.70 -42.39 31.34
CA ASP A 111 32.74 -41.59 32.12
C ASP A 111 32.55 -40.22 31.45
N LEU A 112 33.65 -39.50 31.18
CA LEU A 112 33.66 -38.22 30.43
C LEU A 112 33.08 -38.34 29.02
N GLN A 113 33.35 -39.43 28.30
CA GLN A 113 32.74 -39.68 26.99
C GLN A 113 31.21 -39.80 27.12
N SER A 114 30.72 -40.52 28.13
CA SER A 114 29.27 -40.65 28.38
C SER A 114 28.60 -39.33 28.79
N GLU A 115 29.31 -38.46 29.52
CA GLU A 115 28.88 -37.09 29.82
C GLU A 115 28.80 -36.24 28.53
N VAL A 116 29.82 -36.31 27.66
CA VAL A 116 29.85 -35.61 26.37
C VAL A 116 28.75 -36.09 25.42
N ASP A 117 28.52 -37.40 25.33
CA ASP A 117 27.44 -37.98 24.52
C ASP A 117 26.06 -37.61 25.07
N GLY A 118 25.90 -37.60 26.41
CA GLY A 118 24.70 -37.15 27.10
C GLY A 118 24.39 -35.66 26.85
N MET A 119 25.39 -34.79 27.01
CA MET A 119 25.26 -33.36 26.68
C MET A 119 24.96 -33.14 25.20
N SER A 120 25.59 -33.90 24.30
CA SER A 120 25.33 -33.83 22.86
C SER A 120 23.89 -34.23 22.49
N LEU A 121 23.33 -35.22 23.19
CA LEU A 121 21.92 -35.60 23.06
C LEU A 121 20.98 -34.51 23.60
N GLU A 122 21.33 -33.88 24.73
CA GLU A 122 20.54 -32.79 25.32
C GLU A 122 20.58 -31.53 24.45
N ILE A 123 21.73 -31.18 23.87
CA ILE A 123 21.89 -30.11 22.89
C ILE A 123 20.96 -30.35 21.69
N ARG A 124 21.01 -31.52 21.04
CA ARG A 124 20.11 -31.85 19.92
C ARG A 124 18.63 -31.79 20.27
N ARG A 125 18.25 -32.15 21.49
CA ARG A 125 16.87 -32.00 21.99
C ARG A 125 16.48 -30.53 22.16
N LYS A 126 17.39 -29.68 22.66
CA LYS A 126 17.17 -28.23 22.80
C LYS A 126 17.14 -27.52 21.45
N GLU A 127 18.02 -27.88 20.51
CA GLU A 127 18.01 -27.41 19.12
C GLU A 127 16.66 -27.72 18.45
N SER A 128 16.24 -28.99 18.45
CA SER A 128 14.94 -29.39 17.88
C SER A 128 13.75 -28.71 18.58
N HIS A 129 13.83 -28.43 19.89
CA HIS A 129 12.79 -27.67 20.59
C HIS A 129 12.79 -26.18 20.22
N LEU A 130 13.96 -25.57 20.04
CA LEU A 130 14.10 -24.20 19.54
C LEU A 130 13.59 -24.07 18.11
N ASP A 131 13.86 -25.03 17.23
CA ASP A 131 13.31 -25.06 15.86
C ASP A 131 11.77 -25.11 15.88
N MET A 132 11.19 -26.00 16.69
CA MET A 132 9.72 -26.07 16.86
C MET A 132 9.16 -24.74 17.37
N LEU A 133 9.73 -24.15 18.43
CA LEU A 133 9.32 -22.86 18.98
C LEU A 133 9.48 -21.72 17.96
N ASN A 134 10.52 -21.75 17.13
CA ASN A 134 10.75 -20.74 16.09
C ASN A 134 9.72 -20.86 14.95
N THR A 135 9.37 -22.07 14.52
CA THR A 135 8.27 -22.27 13.54
C THR A 135 6.90 -21.87 14.10
N GLU A 136 6.64 -22.14 15.39
CA GLU A 136 5.41 -21.68 16.05
C GLU A 136 5.39 -20.15 16.17
N LYS A 137 6.50 -19.53 16.59
CA LYS A 137 6.67 -18.07 16.62
C LYS A 137 6.36 -17.45 15.26
N SER A 138 7.02 -17.87 14.18
CA SER A 138 6.77 -17.31 12.84
C SER A 138 5.36 -17.57 12.33
N ARG A 139 4.71 -18.66 12.75
CA ARG A 139 3.28 -18.92 12.48
C ARG A 139 2.37 -17.96 13.25
N VAL A 140 2.70 -17.62 14.50
CA VAL A 140 1.96 -16.63 15.31
C VAL A 140 2.17 -15.22 14.77
N GLU A 141 3.40 -14.84 14.41
CA GLU A 141 3.74 -13.55 13.77
C GLU A 141 3.00 -13.38 12.44
N SER A 142 2.97 -14.43 11.60
CA SER A 142 2.20 -14.43 10.34
C SER A 142 0.70 -14.25 10.58
N ARG A 143 0.14 -14.91 11.60
CA ARG A 143 -1.28 -14.74 11.97
C ARG A 143 -1.55 -13.32 12.46
N LEU A 144 -0.70 -12.78 13.34
CA LEU A 144 -0.81 -11.42 13.87
C LEU A 144 -0.87 -10.40 12.72
N MET A 145 0.09 -10.45 11.79
CA MET A 145 0.13 -9.60 10.60
C MET A 145 -1.17 -9.70 9.79
N THR A 146 -1.67 -10.91 9.51
CA THR A 146 -2.94 -11.05 8.77
C THR A 146 -4.15 -10.48 9.51
N THR A 147 -4.17 -10.51 10.85
CA THR A 147 -5.24 -9.89 11.65
C THR A 147 -5.09 -8.36 11.76
N GLU A 148 -3.86 -7.84 11.82
CA GLU A 148 -3.58 -6.41 11.80
C GLU A 148 -3.93 -5.79 10.44
N ASP A 149 -3.65 -6.49 9.33
CA ASP A 149 -4.09 -6.11 7.99
C ASP A 149 -5.62 -6.18 7.83
N ALA A 150 -6.28 -7.19 8.42
CA ALA A 150 -7.74 -7.29 8.41
C ALA A 150 -8.38 -6.10 9.15
N TYR A 151 -7.96 -5.86 10.39
CA TYR A 151 -8.41 -4.72 11.20
C TYR A 151 -8.07 -3.38 10.54
N SER A 152 -6.90 -3.25 9.91
CA SER A 152 -6.50 -2.04 9.18
C SER A 152 -7.27 -1.82 7.88
N ARG A 153 -7.95 -2.83 7.33
CA ARG A 153 -8.91 -2.70 6.22
C ARG A 153 -10.31 -2.37 6.74
N GLU A 154 -10.78 -3.09 7.75
CA GLU A 154 -12.07 -2.83 8.42
C GLU A 154 -12.16 -1.39 8.96
N LYS A 155 -11.12 -0.93 9.67
CA LYS A 155 -11.01 0.45 10.18
C LYS A 155 -11.08 1.51 9.06
N ARG A 156 -10.59 1.21 7.85
CA ARG A 156 -10.73 2.11 6.69
C ARG A 156 -12.16 2.12 6.20
N LEU A 157 -12.75 0.95 5.96
CA LEU A 157 -14.16 0.82 5.51
C LEU A 157 -15.13 1.52 6.47
N LEU A 158 -14.98 1.32 7.79
CA LEU A 158 -15.79 2.00 8.80
C LEU A 158 -15.57 3.52 8.83
N MET A 159 -14.36 4.00 8.54
CA MET A 159 -14.06 5.43 8.47
C MET A 159 -14.65 6.07 7.20
N ASP A 160 -14.58 5.38 6.06
CA ASP A 160 -15.22 5.79 4.80
C ASP A 160 -16.75 5.78 4.93
N GLU A 161 -17.32 4.77 5.59
CA GLU A 161 -18.74 4.71 5.94
C GLU A 161 -19.15 5.90 6.82
N ILE A 162 -18.43 6.18 7.91
CA ILE A 162 -18.66 7.35 8.77
C ILE A 162 -18.58 8.67 7.98
N VAL A 163 -17.66 8.81 7.03
CA VAL A 163 -17.59 9.99 6.15
C VAL A 163 -18.79 10.06 5.20
N SER A 164 -19.24 8.92 4.65
CA SER A 164 -20.43 8.86 3.80
C SER A 164 -21.72 9.22 4.56
N LEU A 165 -21.90 8.69 5.77
CA LEU A 165 -23.04 8.97 6.65
C LEU A 165 -23.06 10.42 7.14
N ARG A 166 -21.89 11.02 7.39
CA ARG A 166 -21.77 12.47 7.67
C ARG A 166 -22.22 13.32 6.48
N LYS A 167 -21.75 13.02 5.26
CA LYS A 167 -22.19 13.73 4.04
C LYS A 167 -23.70 13.60 3.83
N LEU A 168 -24.26 12.40 3.99
CA LEU A 168 -25.70 12.15 3.89
C LEU A 168 -26.48 12.93 4.96
N LYS A 169 -26.00 12.95 6.21
CA LYS A 169 -26.60 13.76 7.28
C LYS A 169 -26.57 15.25 6.95
N GLU A 170 -25.44 15.78 6.47
CA GLU A 170 -25.38 17.21 6.11
C GLU A 170 -26.34 17.58 4.97
N VAL A 171 -26.59 16.68 4.00
CA VAL A 171 -27.62 16.89 2.98
C VAL A 171 -29.01 16.87 3.63
N SER A 172 -29.31 15.89 4.48
CA SER A 172 -30.58 15.82 5.21
C SER A 172 -30.81 17.04 6.14
N ASP A 173 -29.77 17.54 6.80
CA ASP A 173 -29.84 18.72 7.65
C ASP A 173 -30.17 19.97 6.81
N ARG A 174 -29.57 20.11 5.62
CA ARG A 174 -29.90 21.18 4.67
C ARG A 174 -31.36 21.08 4.21
N ASP A 175 -31.80 19.91 3.76
CA ASP A 175 -33.19 19.65 3.32
C ASP A 175 -34.22 19.94 4.43
N ILE A 176 -33.89 19.63 5.68
CA ILE A 176 -34.71 19.99 6.85
C ILE A 176 -34.80 21.52 6.98
N THR A 177 -33.67 22.24 6.97
CA THR A 177 -33.70 23.72 7.10
C THR A 177 -34.43 24.43 5.97
N ILE A 178 -34.41 23.87 4.75
CA ILE A 178 -35.22 24.38 3.62
C ILE A 178 -36.70 24.16 3.91
N LYS A 179 -37.10 22.95 4.30
CA LYS A 179 -38.51 22.64 4.62
C LYS A 179 -39.04 23.42 5.82
N ASP A 180 -38.22 23.64 6.86
CA ASP A 180 -38.59 24.48 8.00
C ASP A 180 -38.84 25.94 7.59
N ARG A 181 -38.00 26.49 6.69
CA ARG A 181 -38.20 27.83 6.11
C ARG A 181 -39.49 27.89 5.30
N ASP A 182 -39.77 26.89 4.48
CA ASP A 182 -40.96 26.85 3.64
C ASP A 182 -42.24 26.64 4.48
N ILE A 183 -42.16 25.88 5.59
CA ILE A 183 -43.22 25.77 6.61
C ILE A 183 -43.46 27.12 7.30
N LEU A 184 -42.42 27.90 7.59
CA LEU A 184 -42.57 29.25 8.15
C LEU A 184 -43.26 30.19 7.15
N GLN A 185 -42.87 30.17 5.87
CA GLN A 185 -43.53 30.96 4.82
C GLN A 185 -45.01 30.57 4.64
N LEU A 186 -45.32 29.27 4.63
CA LEU A 186 -46.71 28.80 4.55
C LEU A 186 -47.55 29.21 5.79
N ARG A 187 -46.94 29.26 6.98
CA ARG A 187 -47.59 29.79 8.19
C ARG A 187 -47.82 31.29 8.09
N GLU A 188 -46.85 32.06 7.61
CA GLU A 188 -46.98 33.50 7.40
C GLU A 188 -48.12 33.82 6.41
N HIS A 189 -48.13 33.16 5.25
CA HIS A 189 -49.22 33.27 4.27
C HIS A 189 -50.59 32.87 4.87
N LEU A 190 -50.66 31.82 5.68
CA LEU A 190 -51.90 31.43 6.37
C LEU A 190 -52.36 32.50 7.36
N THR A 191 -51.45 33.09 8.14
CA THR A 191 -51.81 34.17 9.08
C THR A 191 -52.26 35.43 8.36
N GLN A 192 -51.63 35.80 7.24
CA GLN A 192 -52.06 36.92 6.40
C GLN A 192 -53.45 36.68 5.81
N ALA A 193 -53.69 35.50 5.22
CA ALA A 193 -55.00 35.13 4.70
C ALA A 193 -56.10 35.11 5.78
N GLN A 194 -55.76 34.73 7.02
CA GLN A 194 -56.67 34.79 8.16
C GLN A 194 -56.96 36.24 8.60
N VAL A 195 -55.98 37.14 8.56
CA VAL A 195 -56.17 38.58 8.78
C VAL A 195 -57.07 39.19 7.70
N ASP A 196 -56.82 38.90 6.44
CA ASP A 196 -57.61 39.41 5.31
C ASP A 196 -59.06 38.88 5.34
N TYR A 197 -59.25 37.60 5.69
CA TYR A 197 -60.57 37.02 5.94
C TYR A 197 -61.31 37.72 7.10
N ASN A 198 -60.63 38.01 8.21
CA ASN A 198 -61.21 38.74 9.33
C ASN A 198 -61.59 40.18 8.95
N ASN A 199 -60.74 40.87 8.18
CA ASN A 199 -61.01 42.21 7.65
C ASN A 199 -62.22 42.21 6.70
N ALA A 200 -62.33 41.22 5.82
CA ALA A 200 -63.47 41.03 4.93
C ALA A 200 -64.76 40.77 5.73
N ASN A 201 -64.73 39.89 6.73
CA ASN A 201 -65.86 39.64 7.63
C ASN A 201 -66.29 40.87 8.42
N HIS A 202 -65.35 41.68 8.90
CA HIS A 202 -65.66 42.93 9.59
C HIS A 202 -66.34 43.93 8.64
N LYS A 203 -65.84 44.05 7.40
CA LYS A 203 -66.47 44.87 6.35
C LYS A 203 -67.88 44.39 5.98
N ILE A 204 -68.10 43.07 5.90
CA ILE A 204 -69.43 42.49 5.68
C ILE A 204 -70.38 42.88 6.83
N LYS A 205 -69.95 42.77 8.09
CA LYS A 205 -70.76 43.18 9.25
C LYS A 205 -71.12 44.66 9.24
N ILE A 206 -70.20 45.55 8.83
CA ILE A 206 -70.48 46.99 8.65
C ILE A 206 -71.50 47.22 7.53
N LEU A 207 -71.40 46.51 6.40
CA LEU A 207 -72.35 46.62 5.29
C LEU A 207 -73.74 46.07 5.67
N GLN A 208 -73.80 45.02 6.50
CA GLN A 208 -75.06 44.50 7.05
C GLN A 208 -75.74 45.54 7.95
N THR A 209 -75.05 46.11 8.94
CA THR A 209 -75.67 47.12 9.82
C THR A 209 -76.04 48.41 9.09
N GLN A 210 -75.29 48.80 8.05
CA GLN A 210 -75.67 49.90 7.16
C GLN A 210 -76.93 49.58 6.33
N LEU A 211 -77.08 48.34 5.84
CA LEU A 211 -78.27 47.89 5.13
C LEU A 211 -79.50 47.85 6.04
N ASP A 212 -79.35 47.30 7.25
CA ASP A 212 -80.42 47.25 8.26
C ASP A 212 -80.88 48.66 8.65
N GLN A 213 -79.94 49.59 8.90
CA GLN A 213 -80.27 51.00 9.16
C GLN A 213 -81.05 51.61 7.99
N ARG A 214 -80.59 51.41 6.74
CA ARG A 214 -81.31 51.90 5.56
C ARG A 214 -82.68 51.28 5.38
N ALA A 215 -82.87 50.02 5.74
CA ALA A 215 -84.19 49.38 5.74
C ALA A 215 -85.12 49.99 6.81
N THR A 216 -84.60 50.33 8.00
CA THR A 216 -85.38 51.05 9.02
C THR A 216 -85.72 52.49 8.60
N ASP A 217 -84.76 53.25 8.05
CA ASP A 217 -84.98 54.60 7.50
C ASP A 217 -86.08 54.59 6.42
N HIS A 218 -86.02 53.60 5.52
CA HIS A 218 -87.01 53.43 4.46
C HIS A 218 -88.41 53.11 5.01
N LYS A 219 -88.50 52.22 6.00
CA LYS A 219 -89.76 51.88 6.66
C LYS A 219 -90.37 53.07 7.41
N VAL A 220 -89.55 53.87 8.10
CA VAL A 220 -90.01 55.10 8.77
C VAL A 220 -90.49 56.14 7.76
N THR A 221 -89.77 56.36 6.65
CA THR A 221 -90.18 57.30 5.61
C THR A 221 -91.42 56.83 4.82
N GLN A 222 -91.62 55.53 4.66
CA GLN A 222 -92.87 54.96 4.13
C GLN A 222 -94.07 55.29 5.05
N ILE A 223 -93.94 55.10 6.37
CA ILE A 223 -95.02 55.41 7.33
C ILE A 223 -95.39 56.90 7.25
N HIS A 224 -94.41 57.81 7.23
CA HIS A 224 -94.67 59.25 7.08
C HIS A 224 -95.36 59.60 5.74
N LEU A 225 -95.08 58.86 4.66
CA LEU A 225 -95.77 59.03 3.36
C LEU A 225 -97.23 58.59 3.44
N GLU A 226 -97.51 57.51 4.16
CA GLU A 226 -98.87 56.98 4.38
C GLU A 226 -99.69 57.90 5.29
N GLU A 227 -99.08 58.44 6.36
CA GLU A 227 -99.67 59.50 7.20
C GLU A 227 -100.01 60.76 6.38
N LYS A 228 -99.09 61.25 5.55
CA LYS A 228 -99.35 62.46 4.74
C LYS A 228 -100.38 62.24 3.64
N ARG A 229 -100.55 61.01 3.14
CA ARG A 229 -101.67 60.64 2.27
C ARG A 229 -103.00 60.66 3.03
N ALA A 230 -103.04 60.20 4.27
CA ALA A 230 -104.24 60.27 5.12
C ALA A 230 -104.62 61.71 5.50
N ASP A 231 -103.64 62.55 5.85
CA ASP A 231 -103.83 63.99 6.08
C ASP A 231 -104.46 64.69 4.85
N LEU A 232 -103.93 64.41 3.65
CA LEU A 232 -104.42 64.99 2.40
C LEU A 232 -105.85 64.53 2.08
N LEU A 233 -106.16 63.24 2.27
CA LEU A 233 -107.53 62.73 2.09
C LEU A 233 -108.51 63.42 3.05
N LYS A 234 -108.08 63.65 4.29
CA LYS A 234 -108.85 64.33 5.33
C LYS A 234 -109.10 65.80 4.98
N THR A 235 -108.09 66.56 4.56
CA THR A 235 -108.26 67.97 4.15
C THR A 235 -109.09 68.09 2.88
N GLN A 236 -108.95 67.17 1.92
CA GLN A 236 -109.80 67.11 0.72
C GLN A 236 -111.28 66.86 1.08
N SER A 237 -111.57 65.94 2.01
CA SER A 237 -112.94 65.72 2.49
C SER A 237 -113.53 66.93 3.24
N ALA A 238 -112.70 67.65 4.01
CA ALA A 238 -113.11 68.85 4.73
C ALA A 238 -113.35 70.04 3.78
N LEU A 239 -112.59 70.13 2.68
CA LEU A 239 -112.79 71.13 1.62
C LEU A 239 -114.13 70.91 0.91
N SER A 240 -114.40 69.69 0.43
CA SER A 240 -115.70 69.37 -0.21
C SER A 240 -116.89 69.63 0.73
N ALA A 241 -116.79 69.26 2.00
CA ALA A 241 -117.83 69.55 2.99
C ALA A 241 -117.96 71.06 3.35
N ALA A 242 -116.94 71.88 3.07
CA ALA A 242 -117.02 73.34 3.18
C ALA A 242 -117.60 73.98 1.90
N GLU A 243 -117.30 73.43 0.73
CA GLU A 243 -117.87 73.82 -0.57
C GLU A 243 -119.39 73.59 -0.58
N ASP A 244 -119.88 72.42 -0.14
CA ASP A 244 -121.32 72.13 -0.01
C ASP A 244 -122.05 73.14 0.90
N ARG A 245 -121.41 73.53 2.02
CA ARG A 245 -121.91 74.56 2.94
C ARG A 245 -121.86 75.97 2.34
N TYR A 246 -120.86 76.24 1.50
CA TYR A 246 -120.73 77.52 0.81
C TYR A 246 -121.80 77.68 -0.28
N TYR A 247 -122.06 76.64 -1.08
CA TYR A 247 -123.12 76.66 -2.09
C TYR A 247 -124.51 76.82 -1.46
N THR A 248 -124.80 76.12 -0.35
CA THR A 248 -126.08 76.25 0.37
C THR A 248 -126.23 77.59 1.10
N GLY A 249 -125.17 78.12 1.71
CA GLY A 249 -125.20 79.45 2.36
C GLY A 249 -125.31 80.62 1.39
N THR A 250 -124.66 80.52 0.22
CA THR A 250 -124.64 81.59 -0.79
C THR A 250 -126.03 81.84 -1.39
N ALA A 251 -126.86 80.81 -1.52
CA ALA A 251 -128.24 80.94 -2.02
C ALA A 251 -129.10 81.89 -1.15
N ALA A 252 -128.95 81.85 0.18
CA ALA A 252 -129.77 82.65 1.10
C ALA A 252 -129.30 84.11 1.25
N MET A 253 -128.00 84.39 1.09
CA MET A 253 -127.48 85.77 1.21
C MET A 253 -127.54 86.57 -0.11
N ALA A 254 -127.82 85.91 -1.23
CA ALA A 254 -127.81 86.52 -2.57
C ALA A 254 -129.05 87.37 -2.91
N GLU A 255 -130.12 87.38 -2.09
CA GLU A 255 -131.32 88.20 -2.34
C GLU A 255 -131.30 89.58 -1.67
N ALA A 256 -130.72 89.71 -0.46
CA ALA A 256 -130.86 90.92 0.35
C ALA A 256 -129.67 91.90 0.23
N ALA A 257 -128.43 91.41 0.29
CA ALA A 257 -127.22 92.25 0.31
C ALA A 257 -126.79 92.74 -1.10
N THR A 258 -127.64 92.52 -2.11
CA THR A 258 -127.26 92.46 -3.53
C THR A 258 -127.89 93.55 -4.38
N LYS A 259 -128.59 94.51 -3.78
CA LYS A 259 -129.09 95.70 -4.47
C LYS A 259 -128.11 96.86 -4.35
N ASP A 260 -127.87 97.34 -3.12
CA ASP A 260 -127.31 98.68 -2.92
C ASP A 260 -125.79 98.70 -2.74
N LEU A 261 -125.17 97.58 -2.34
CA LEU A 261 -123.71 97.41 -2.25
C LEU A 261 -123.07 96.79 -3.51
N ARG A 262 -123.84 96.56 -4.59
CA ARG A 262 -123.27 96.01 -5.83
C ARG A 262 -122.46 97.04 -6.62
N GLU A 263 -122.92 98.29 -6.69
CA GLU A 263 -122.34 99.27 -7.63
C GLU A 263 -120.98 99.80 -7.17
N GLU A 264 -120.90 100.29 -5.93
CA GLU A 264 -119.68 100.92 -5.40
C GLU A 264 -118.60 99.89 -5.08
N THR A 265 -118.95 98.76 -4.44
CA THR A 265 -117.98 97.72 -4.10
C THR A 265 -117.47 96.95 -5.34
N ARG A 266 -118.15 97.02 -6.50
CA ARG A 266 -117.65 96.46 -7.77
C ARG A 266 -116.39 97.17 -8.25
N LEU A 267 -116.34 98.50 -8.17
CA LEU A 267 -115.20 99.30 -8.64
C LEU A 267 -113.93 99.09 -7.79
N LEU A 268 -114.09 98.92 -6.48
CA LEU A 268 -112.96 98.65 -5.58
C LEU A 268 -112.52 97.18 -5.61
N ARG A 269 -113.45 96.22 -5.70
CA ARG A 269 -113.11 94.78 -5.80
C ARG A 269 -112.34 94.43 -7.06
N ILE A 270 -112.60 95.08 -8.21
CA ILE A 270 -111.84 94.84 -9.44
C ILE A 270 -110.36 95.21 -9.22
N LYS A 271 -110.09 96.45 -8.77
CA LYS A 271 -108.71 96.91 -8.53
C LYS A 271 -107.96 96.12 -7.46
N LEU A 272 -108.65 95.71 -6.40
CA LEU A 272 -108.06 94.84 -5.37
C LEU A 272 -107.72 93.46 -5.96
N LYS A 273 -108.67 92.83 -6.66
CA LYS A 273 -108.48 91.51 -7.26
C LYS A 273 -107.37 91.48 -8.31
N ASP A 274 -107.27 92.53 -9.14
CA ASP A 274 -106.19 92.63 -10.13
C ASP A 274 -104.81 92.73 -9.45
N SER A 275 -104.72 93.43 -8.31
CA SER A 275 -103.49 93.50 -7.50
C SER A 275 -103.19 92.20 -6.74
N GLU A 276 -104.21 91.48 -6.25
CA GLU A 276 -104.08 90.17 -5.61
C GLU A 276 -103.57 89.12 -6.62
N MET A 277 -104.21 89.04 -7.79
CA MET A 277 -103.80 88.17 -8.90
C MET A 277 -102.37 88.46 -9.37
N ALA A 278 -101.96 89.73 -9.43
CA ALA A 278 -100.58 90.10 -9.74
C ALA A 278 -99.60 89.65 -8.64
N SER A 279 -99.97 89.80 -7.36
CA SER A 279 -99.13 89.37 -6.23
C SER A 279 -98.96 87.85 -6.17
N ASP A 280 -100.03 87.09 -6.42
CA ASP A 280 -99.96 85.62 -6.49
C ASP A 280 -99.19 85.12 -7.71
N GLN A 281 -99.26 85.80 -8.86
CA GLN A 281 -98.39 85.52 -10.01
C GLN A 281 -96.91 85.77 -9.67
N ASP A 282 -96.59 86.89 -9.03
CA ASP A 282 -95.22 87.23 -8.64
C ASP A 282 -94.67 86.24 -7.60
N ARG A 283 -95.52 85.80 -6.65
CA ARG A 283 -95.21 84.76 -5.67
C ARG A 283 -95.01 83.39 -6.32
N PHE A 284 -95.86 83.01 -7.28
CA PHE A 284 -95.71 81.77 -8.04
C PHE A 284 -94.40 81.76 -8.85
N LEU A 285 -94.07 82.86 -9.52
CA LEU A 285 -92.82 82.99 -10.28
C LEU A 285 -91.58 82.92 -9.37
N ARG A 286 -91.60 83.59 -8.20
CA ARG A 286 -90.53 83.49 -7.19
C ARG A 286 -90.35 82.06 -6.67
N ASN A 287 -91.44 81.37 -6.34
CA ASN A 287 -91.40 79.97 -5.92
C ASN A 287 -90.83 79.07 -7.03
N LYS A 288 -91.31 79.22 -8.28
CA LYS A 288 -90.81 78.45 -9.42
C LYS A 288 -89.32 78.66 -9.68
N MET A 289 -88.85 79.91 -9.65
CA MET A 289 -87.41 80.20 -9.74
C MET A 289 -86.62 79.60 -8.58
N SER A 290 -87.16 79.60 -7.36
CA SER A 290 -86.53 78.93 -6.21
C SER A 290 -86.42 77.42 -6.42
N ASP A 291 -87.45 76.78 -6.98
CA ASP A 291 -87.42 75.34 -7.30
C ASP A 291 -86.44 75.02 -8.43
N ASP A 292 -86.34 75.87 -9.45
CA ASP A 292 -85.39 75.72 -10.57
C ASP A 292 -83.93 75.96 -10.12
N LEU A 293 -83.69 76.90 -9.20
CA LEU A 293 -82.39 77.07 -8.53
C LEU A 293 -82.06 75.85 -7.63
N ALA A 294 -83.05 75.30 -6.92
CA ALA A 294 -82.87 74.10 -6.10
C ALA A 294 -82.63 72.83 -6.94
N ARG A 295 -83.23 72.73 -8.14
CA ARG A 295 -82.94 71.68 -9.13
C ARG A 295 -81.50 71.77 -9.63
N THR A 296 -81.13 72.90 -10.23
CA THR A 296 -79.79 73.12 -10.81
C THR A 296 -78.66 73.06 -9.77
N THR A 297 -78.92 73.43 -8.52
CA THR A 297 -77.95 73.24 -7.41
C THR A 297 -77.72 71.76 -7.10
N LYS A 298 -78.78 70.93 -7.09
CA LYS A 298 -78.66 69.48 -6.88
C LYS A 298 -77.97 68.79 -8.05
N GLU A 299 -78.27 69.20 -9.29
CA GLU A 299 -77.63 68.68 -10.49
C GLU A 299 -76.13 68.99 -10.51
N ASN A 300 -75.73 70.23 -10.20
CA ASN A 300 -74.31 70.59 -10.06
C ASN A 300 -73.60 69.78 -8.96
N ALA A 301 -74.24 69.54 -7.82
CA ALA A 301 -73.69 68.68 -6.77
C ALA A 301 -73.50 67.22 -7.23
N LEU A 302 -74.46 66.65 -7.97
CA LEU A 302 -74.37 65.30 -8.53
C LEU A 302 -73.28 65.19 -9.61
N LEU A 303 -73.19 66.18 -10.51
CA LEU A 303 -72.13 66.25 -11.53
C LEU A 303 -70.75 66.39 -10.87
N GLY A 304 -70.62 67.24 -9.84
CA GLY A 304 -69.38 67.34 -9.06
C GLY A 304 -68.98 66.02 -8.39
N GLN A 305 -69.94 65.27 -7.85
CA GLN A 305 -69.71 63.95 -7.29
C GLN A 305 -69.26 62.93 -8.36
N GLN A 306 -69.85 62.96 -9.55
CA GLN A 306 -69.46 62.10 -10.68
C GLN A 306 -68.04 62.42 -11.16
N VAL A 307 -67.70 63.69 -11.35
CA VAL A 307 -66.34 64.13 -11.72
C VAL A 307 -65.30 63.71 -10.67
N ALA A 308 -65.63 63.83 -9.38
CA ALA A 308 -64.75 63.40 -8.31
C ALA A 308 -64.49 61.88 -8.30
N GLU A 309 -65.50 61.03 -8.55
CA GLU A 309 -65.29 59.58 -8.59
C GLU A 309 -64.61 59.12 -9.89
N LEU A 310 -64.91 59.74 -11.04
CA LEU A 310 -64.19 59.49 -12.29
C LEU A 310 -62.71 59.84 -12.17
N SER A 311 -62.38 60.93 -11.46
CA SER A 311 -60.99 61.30 -11.16
C SER A 311 -60.29 60.22 -10.32
N ARG A 312 -60.94 59.71 -9.27
CA ARG A 312 -60.41 58.59 -8.47
C ARG A 312 -60.27 57.30 -9.28
N GLN A 313 -61.15 57.03 -10.25
CA GLN A 313 -61.03 55.87 -11.13
C GLN A 313 -59.82 56.01 -12.06
N LEU A 314 -59.59 57.20 -12.63
CA LEU A 314 -58.41 57.50 -13.46
C LEU A 314 -57.09 57.35 -12.68
N ASP A 315 -57.02 57.82 -11.43
CA ASP A 315 -55.81 57.70 -10.62
C ASP A 315 -55.54 56.27 -10.14
N ARG A 316 -56.60 55.48 -9.89
CA ARG A 316 -56.47 54.02 -9.67
C ARG A 316 -55.94 53.32 -10.94
N GLU A 317 -56.45 53.67 -12.12
CA GLU A 317 -55.94 53.12 -13.39
C GLU A 317 -54.48 53.46 -13.63
N ARG A 318 -54.07 54.71 -13.38
CA ARG A 318 -52.65 55.13 -13.47
C ARG A 318 -51.77 54.29 -12.58
N SER A 319 -52.07 54.21 -11.28
CA SER A 319 -51.29 53.38 -10.34
C SER A 319 -51.24 51.90 -10.74
N LEU A 320 -52.31 51.35 -11.32
CA LEU A 320 -52.32 49.97 -11.83
C LEU A 320 -51.46 49.79 -13.10
N ARG A 321 -51.36 50.80 -13.97
CA ARG A 321 -50.44 50.81 -15.13
C ARG A 321 -49.00 50.92 -14.65
N ASP A 322 -48.69 51.83 -13.74
CA ASP A 322 -47.34 52.01 -13.17
C ASP A 322 -46.86 50.73 -12.46
N GLN A 323 -47.76 50.08 -11.71
CA GLN A 323 -47.51 48.76 -11.09
C GLN A 323 -47.36 47.62 -12.11
N LYS A 324 -47.95 47.73 -13.31
CA LYS A 324 -47.76 46.75 -14.37
C LYS A 324 -46.41 46.96 -15.05
N GLU A 325 -46.08 48.18 -15.42
CA GLU A 325 -44.83 48.56 -16.09
C GLU A 325 -43.61 48.23 -15.21
N THR A 326 -43.65 48.54 -13.91
CA THR A 326 -42.59 48.15 -12.96
C THR A 326 -42.44 46.63 -12.82
N ARG A 327 -43.53 45.85 -12.86
CA ARG A 327 -43.47 44.38 -12.88
C ARG A 327 -42.92 43.84 -14.21
N GLU A 328 -43.25 44.47 -15.34
CA GLU A 328 -42.75 44.08 -16.66
C GLU A 328 -41.25 44.44 -16.82
N ALA A 329 -40.81 45.57 -16.29
CA ALA A 329 -39.40 45.94 -16.17
C ALA A 329 -38.62 44.96 -15.28
N SER A 330 -39.15 44.61 -14.10
CA SER A 330 -38.53 43.63 -13.19
C SER A 330 -38.35 42.26 -13.86
N LYS A 331 -39.37 41.76 -14.56
CA LYS A 331 -39.29 40.50 -15.34
C LYS A 331 -38.27 40.59 -16.47
N THR A 332 -38.18 41.74 -17.14
CA THR A 332 -37.19 41.95 -18.21
C THR A 332 -35.77 41.88 -17.67
N MET A 333 -35.51 42.50 -16.51
CA MET A 333 -34.21 42.45 -15.83
C MET A 333 -33.86 41.03 -15.34
N GLU A 334 -34.84 40.27 -14.84
CA GLU A 334 -34.69 38.85 -14.48
C GLU A 334 -34.36 37.97 -15.70
N VAL A 335 -35.06 38.16 -16.82
CA VAL A 335 -34.74 37.45 -18.08
C VAL A 335 -33.34 37.80 -18.59
N MET A 336 -32.89 39.05 -18.45
CA MET A 336 -31.53 39.44 -18.82
C MET A 336 -30.48 38.77 -17.93
N SER A 337 -30.64 38.75 -16.60
CA SER A 337 -29.68 38.10 -15.70
C SER A 337 -29.62 36.59 -15.90
N LEU A 338 -30.76 35.94 -16.20
CA LEU A 338 -30.80 34.53 -16.58
C LEU A 338 -30.09 34.27 -17.92
N GLN A 339 -30.23 35.15 -18.92
CA GLN A 339 -29.49 35.04 -20.19
C GLN A 339 -27.98 35.21 -20.00
N ASP A 340 -27.53 36.15 -19.15
CA ASP A 340 -26.10 36.33 -18.88
C ASP A 340 -25.52 35.14 -18.11
N HIS A 341 -26.27 34.55 -17.17
CA HIS A 341 -25.85 33.33 -16.50
C HIS A 341 -25.84 32.11 -17.45
N GLU A 342 -26.80 32.02 -18.38
CA GLU A 342 -26.80 31.00 -19.44
C GLU A 342 -25.57 31.14 -20.37
N ARG A 343 -25.15 32.37 -20.69
CA ARG A 343 -23.91 32.66 -21.45
C ARG A 343 -22.66 32.20 -20.68
N GLN A 344 -22.59 32.48 -19.38
CA GLN A 344 -21.49 32.03 -18.51
C GLN A 344 -21.39 30.50 -18.48
N LEU A 345 -22.50 29.80 -18.23
CA LEU A 345 -22.55 28.34 -18.19
C LEU A 345 -22.21 27.71 -19.55
N LYS A 346 -22.64 28.32 -20.67
CA LYS A 346 -22.23 27.89 -22.02
C LYS A 346 -20.72 28.01 -22.25
N PHE A 347 -20.10 29.09 -21.76
CA PHE A 347 -18.64 29.27 -21.85
C PHE A 347 -17.89 28.25 -20.98
N GLU A 348 -18.36 28.00 -19.75
CA GLU A 348 -17.78 27.01 -18.84
C GLU A 348 -17.90 25.56 -19.37
N ILE A 349 -19.04 25.21 -19.97
CA ILE A 349 -19.21 23.92 -20.67
C ILE A 349 -18.19 23.77 -21.80
N GLU A 350 -17.90 24.83 -22.55
CA GLU A 350 -16.96 24.77 -23.67
C GLU A 350 -15.49 24.73 -23.22
N THR A 351 -15.10 25.44 -22.16
CA THR A 351 -13.74 25.30 -21.58
C THR A 351 -13.53 23.91 -20.98
N LEU A 352 -14.52 23.34 -20.30
CA LEU A 352 -14.46 21.96 -19.78
C LEU A 352 -14.41 20.91 -20.90
N ARG A 353 -15.11 21.13 -22.03
CA ARG A 353 -14.98 20.27 -23.23
C ARG A 353 -13.56 20.30 -23.80
N ASN A 354 -12.97 21.47 -23.96
CA ASN A 354 -11.60 21.61 -24.47
C ASN A 354 -10.57 20.94 -23.55
N GLN A 355 -10.71 21.09 -22.22
CA GLN A 355 -9.89 20.37 -21.24
C GLN A 355 -10.05 18.84 -21.35
N LEU A 356 -11.28 18.34 -21.56
CA LEU A 356 -11.53 16.91 -21.76
C LEU A 356 -10.94 16.40 -23.08
N GLU A 357 -10.96 17.18 -24.16
CA GLU A 357 -10.33 16.87 -25.44
C GLU A 357 -8.79 16.80 -25.30
N GLU A 358 -8.20 17.76 -24.58
CA GLU A 358 -6.78 17.76 -24.21
C GLU A 358 -6.39 16.51 -23.41
N GLU A 359 -7.09 16.19 -22.32
CA GLU A 359 -6.79 14.98 -21.52
C GLU A 359 -6.99 13.70 -22.35
N ARG A 360 -7.98 13.64 -23.22
CA ARG A 360 -8.13 12.54 -24.21
C ARG A 360 -6.98 12.47 -25.19
N SER A 361 -6.33 13.58 -25.55
CA SER A 361 -5.12 13.57 -26.38
C SER A 361 -3.88 13.11 -25.58
N LYS A 362 -3.72 13.57 -24.33
CA LYS A 362 -2.64 13.16 -23.42
C LYS A 362 -2.70 11.65 -23.13
N VAL A 363 -3.89 11.12 -22.82
CA VAL A 363 -4.11 9.68 -22.61
C VAL A 363 -3.80 8.85 -23.86
N ARG A 364 -4.17 9.31 -25.07
CA ARG A 364 -3.79 8.64 -26.33
C ARG A 364 -2.26 8.61 -26.48
N ASN A 365 -1.60 9.75 -26.32
CA ASN A 365 -0.14 9.84 -26.42
C ASN A 365 0.59 8.93 -25.41
N TYR A 366 0.08 8.80 -24.18
CA TYR A 366 0.65 7.87 -23.19
C TYR A 366 0.38 6.40 -23.53
N MET A 367 -0.80 6.05 -24.06
CA MET A 367 -1.08 4.69 -24.55
C MET A 367 -0.15 4.29 -25.69
N ASP A 368 0.10 5.19 -26.64
CA ASP A 368 1.04 4.95 -27.74
C ASP A 368 2.49 4.81 -27.24
N GLN A 369 2.91 5.60 -26.24
CA GLN A 369 4.22 5.44 -25.61
C GLN A 369 4.38 4.10 -24.87
N VAL A 370 3.35 3.67 -24.13
CA VAL A 370 3.33 2.35 -23.47
C VAL A 370 3.44 1.25 -24.52
N ARG A 371 2.64 1.31 -25.59
CA ARG A 371 2.68 0.34 -26.68
C ARG A 371 4.07 0.24 -27.31
N VAL A 372 4.74 1.37 -27.58
CA VAL A 372 6.12 1.36 -28.13
C VAL A 372 7.12 0.72 -27.15
N GLN A 373 6.96 0.91 -25.83
CA GLN A 373 7.77 0.21 -24.83
C GLN A 373 7.44 -1.28 -24.71
N GLU A 374 6.19 -1.69 -24.90
CA GLU A 374 5.80 -3.11 -24.97
C GLU A 374 6.39 -3.79 -26.21
N GLU A 375 6.29 -3.16 -27.39
CA GLU A 375 6.88 -3.64 -28.64
C GLU A 375 8.42 -3.76 -28.51
N LEU A 376 9.11 -2.71 -28.03
CA LEU A 376 10.55 -2.76 -27.73
C LEU A 376 10.88 -3.86 -26.70
N GLY A 377 10.07 -3.99 -25.65
CA GLY A 377 10.19 -5.02 -24.63
C GLY A 377 9.95 -6.43 -25.17
N THR A 378 9.19 -6.63 -26.24
CA THR A 378 9.14 -7.92 -26.95
C THR A 378 10.40 -8.17 -27.76
N SER A 379 10.94 -7.18 -28.48
CA SER A 379 12.20 -7.31 -29.23
C SER A 379 13.36 -7.72 -28.33
N VAL A 380 13.59 -6.99 -27.24
CA VAL A 380 14.66 -7.28 -26.26
C VAL A 380 14.49 -8.66 -25.61
N ARG A 381 13.25 -9.13 -25.41
CA ARG A 381 12.99 -10.51 -24.92
C ARG A 381 13.30 -11.58 -25.97
N LEU A 382 13.01 -11.33 -27.26
CA LEU A 382 13.31 -12.23 -28.36
C LEU A 382 14.82 -12.28 -28.66
N GLU A 383 15.50 -11.14 -28.66
CA GLU A 383 16.96 -11.02 -28.76
C GLU A 383 17.64 -11.76 -27.59
N GLY A 384 17.19 -11.50 -26.35
CA GLY A 384 17.69 -12.17 -25.16
C GLY A 384 17.39 -13.68 -25.11
N ALA A 385 16.32 -14.15 -25.75
CA ALA A 385 16.04 -15.58 -25.93
C ALA A 385 16.96 -16.19 -27.01
N THR A 386 17.17 -15.49 -28.12
CA THR A 386 18.05 -15.91 -29.23
C THR A 386 19.50 -16.04 -28.75
N ALA A 387 20.02 -15.04 -28.03
CA ALA A 387 21.34 -15.07 -27.43
C ALA A 387 21.49 -16.23 -26.41
N LYS A 388 20.43 -16.58 -25.67
CA LYS A 388 20.43 -17.75 -24.78
C LYS A 388 20.41 -19.09 -25.53
N SER A 389 19.82 -19.16 -26.73
CA SER A 389 19.92 -20.35 -27.59
C SER A 389 21.35 -20.52 -28.10
N GLN A 390 21.90 -19.46 -28.70
CA GLN A 390 23.29 -19.42 -29.20
C GLN A 390 24.30 -19.77 -28.11
N LEU A 391 24.11 -19.26 -26.89
CA LEU A 391 24.98 -19.58 -25.75
C LEU A 391 24.87 -21.07 -25.35
N ARG A 392 23.67 -21.66 -25.32
CA ARG A 392 23.49 -23.11 -25.08
C ARG A 392 24.08 -23.97 -26.20
N GLU A 393 23.98 -23.52 -27.45
CA GLU A 393 24.57 -24.20 -28.60
C GLU A 393 26.11 -24.18 -28.52
N LEU A 394 26.70 -23.05 -28.10
CA LEU A 394 28.13 -22.92 -27.83
C LEU A 394 28.58 -23.73 -26.60
N GLU A 395 27.78 -23.82 -25.54
CA GLU A 395 28.02 -24.71 -24.39
C GLU A 395 27.95 -26.19 -24.81
N GLY A 396 27.02 -26.55 -25.70
CA GLY A 396 26.93 -27.88 -26.32
C GLY A 396 28.15 -28.22 -27.17
N MET A 397 28.60 -27.28 -28.02
CA MET A 397 29.84 -27.41 -28.80
C MET A 397 31.07 -27.56 -27.89
N HIS A 398 31.17 -26.75 -26.83
CA HIS A 398 32.29 -26.79 -25.89
C HIS A 398 32.31 -28.08 -25.07
N THR A 399 31.15 -28.59 -24.62
CA THR A 399 31.08 -29.87 -23.91
C THR A 399 31.39 -31.05 -24.83
N SER A 400 30.88 -31.07 -26.07
CA SER A 400 31.20 -32.09 -27.07
C SER A 400 32.70 -32.13 -27.39
N THR A 401 33.31 -30.98 -27.71
CA THR A 401 34.75 -30.90 -28.01
C THR A 401 35.63 -31.20 -26.79
N ASN A 402 35.18 -30.93 -25.57
CA ASN A 402 35.89 -31.34 -24.35
C ASN A 402 35.82 -32.86 -24.10
N VAL A 403 34.69 -33.51 -24.42
CA VAL A 403 34.55 -34.97 -24.40
C VAL A 403 35.46 -35.61 -25.44
N GLU A 404 35.49 -35.07 -26.66
CA GLU A 404 36.39 -35.50 -27.73
C GLU A 404 37.87 -35.33 -27.34
N ASN A 405 38.26 -34.17 -26.80
CA ASN A 405 39.62 -33.94 -26.29
C ASN A 405 39.99 -34.94 -25.18
N SER A 406 39.02 -35.29 -24.32
CA SER A 406 39.17 -36.29 -23.25
C SER A 406 39.20 -37.74 -23.76
N GLN A 407 38.69 -38.01 -24.97
CA GLN A 407 38.85 -39.28 -25.69
C GLN A 407 40.24 -39.35 -26.35
N LEU A 408 40.61 -38.34 -27.13
CA LEU A 408 41.93 -38.24 -27.77
C LEU A 408 43.10 -38.30 -26.77
N ARG A 409 42.94 -37.77 -25.54
CA ARG A 409 43.92 -37.92 -24.46
C ARG A 409 44.09 -39.38 -23.99
N ARG A 410 43.00 -40.16 -23.92
CA ARG A 410 43.03 -41.58 -23.56
C ARG A 410 43.61 -42.42 -24.69
N ASP A 411 43.21 -42.15 -25.92
CA ASP A 411 43.73 -42.86 -27.10
C ASP A 411 45.22 -42.58 -27.30
N LYS A 412 45.67 -41.34 -27.06
CA LYS A 412 47.09 -40.98 -27.02
C LYS A 412 47.86 -41.76 -25.94
N ALA A 413 47.29 -41.95 -24.75
CA ALA A 413 47.94 -42.73 -23.69
C ALA A 413 48.11 -44.20 -24.12
N LEU A 414 47.05 -44.84 -24.64
CA LEU A 414 47.10 -46.21 -25.15
C LEU A 414 48.13 -46.37 -26.30
N LEU A 415 48.25 -45.38 -27.17
CA LEU A 415 49.28 -45.37 -28.23
C LEU A 415 50.70 -45.19 -27.68
N VAL A 416 50.90 -44.40 -26.63
CA VAL A 416 52.20 -44.28 -25.94
C VAL A 416 52.58 -45.59 -25.26
N ASP A 417 51.63 -46.24 -24.57
CA ASP A 417 51.85 -47.55 -23.95
C ASP A 417 52.19 -48.62 -24.99
N HIS A 418 51.50 -48.61 -26.15
CA HIS A 418 51.79 -49.53 -27.25
C HIS A 418 53.17 -49.26 -27.89
N VAL A 419 53.58 -48.00 -28.05
CA VAL A 419 54.94 -47.65 -28.50
C VAL A 419 56.00 -48.09 -27.49
N ALA A 420 55.74 -47.97 -26.19
CA ALA A 420 56.65 -48.45 -25.15
C ALA A 420 56.80 -49.98 -25.17
N GLU A 421 55.70 -50.72 -25.37
CA GLU A 421 55.76 -52.18 -25.51
C GLU A 421 56.46 -52.61 -26.82
N LEU A 422 56.26 -51.90 -27.93
CA LEU A 422 56.99 -52.15 -29.17
C LEU A 422 58.50 -51.86 -29.01
N GLN A 423 58.89 -50.79 -28.32
CA GLN A 423 60.29 -50.50 -27.98
C GLN A 423 60.89 -51.62 -27.12
N LYS A 424 60.15 -52.12 -26.13
CA LYS A 424 60.55 -53.26 -25.29
C LYS A 424 60.66 -54.58 -26.08
N GLN A 425 59.80 -54.82 -27.07
CA GLN A 425 59.94 -55.96 -27.98
C GLN A 425 61.15 -55.80 -28.92
N MET A 426 61.45 -54.57 -29.34
CA MET A 426 62.63 -54.27 -30.16
C MET A 426 63.93 -54.51 -29.37
N THR A 427 64.05 -54.04 -28.12
CA THR A 427 65.24 -54.30 -27.30
C THR A 427 65.42 -55.79 -26.97
N LEU A 428 64.33 -56.52 -26.71
CA LEU A 428 64.38 -57.98 -26.55
C LEU A 428 64.87 -58.70 -27.83
N LYS A 429 64.56 -58.16 -29.01
CA LYS A 429 65.07 -58.68 -30.29
C LYS A 429 66.51 -58.25 -30.58
N GLU A 430 66.93 -57.08 -30.14
CA GLU A 430 68.33 -56.64 -30.19
C GLU A 430 69.21 -57.51 -29.27
N ASP A 431 68.74 -57.83 -28.06
CA ASP A 431 69.39 -58.79 -27.15
C ASP A 431 69.48 -60.21 -27.75
N GLU A 432 68.43 -60.67 -28.44
CA GLU A 432 68.44 -61.95 -29.15
C GLU A 432 69.45 -61.94 -30.31
N ILE A 433 69.50 -60.86 -31.10
CA ILE A 433 70.49 -60.65 -32.16
C ILE A 433 71.92 -60.59 -31.58
N LEU A 434 72.12 -59.97 -30.42
CA LEU A 434 73.42 -59.94 -29.74
C LEU A 434 73.85 -61.33 -29.25
N ARG A 435 72.92 -62.12 -28.67
CA ARG A 435 73.19 -63.53 -28.34
C ARG A 435 73.54 -64.36 -29.56
N LEU A 436 72.79 -64.22 -30.66
CA LEU A 436 73.04 -64.93 -31.91
C LEU A 436 74.38 -64.51 -32.55
N ARG A 437 74.75 -63.22 -32.52
CA ARG A 437 76.07 -62.73 -32.94
C ARG A 437 77.20 -63.32 -32.09
N ASN A 438 77.04 -63.35 -30.76
CA ASN A 438 78.04 -63.95 -29.86
C ASN A 438 78.16 -65.48 -30.08
N HIS A 439 77.05 -66.16 -30.38
CA HIS A 439 77.06 -67.58 -30.72
C HIS A 439 77.75 -67.83 -32.08
N ILE A 440 77.45 -67.02 -33.11
CA ILE A 440 78.18 -67.04 -34.40
C ILE A 440 79.66 -66.79 -34.19
N HIS A 441 80.05 -65.85 -33.32
CA HIS A 441 81.46 -65.56 -33.04
C HIS A 441 82.16 -66.70 -32.29
N THR A 442 81.43 -67.42 -31.43
CA THR A 442 81.90 -68.66 -30.79
C THR A 442 82.13 -69.75 -31.84
N LEU A 443 81.15 -69.98 -32.72
CA LEU A 443 81.24 -70.92 -33.84
C LEU A 443 82.36 -70.55 -34.83
N GLN A 444 82.61 -69.27 -35.07
CA GLN A 444 83.77 -68.80 -35.85
C GLN A 444 85.08 -69.19 -35.16
N GLY A 445 85.20 -68.98 -33.85
CA GLY A 445 86.35 -69.43 -33.06
C GLY A 445 86.55 -70.95 -33.11
N ASP A 446 85.48 -71.74 -33.10
CA ASP A 446 85.55 -73.20 -33.24
C ASP A 446 85.89 -73.63 -34.68
N VAL A 447 85.39 -72.94 -35.71
CA VAL A 447 85.80 -73.14 -37.10
C VAL A 447 87.28 -72.79 -37.29
N ASP A 448 87.78 -71.71 -36.71
CA ASP A 448 89.20 -71.36 -36.81
C ASP A 448 90.11 -72.29 -35.98
N ARG A 449 89.60 -72.88 -34.88
CA ARG A 449 90.27 -74.00 -34.17
C ARG A 449 90.35 -75.25 -35.06
N VAL A 450 89.25 -75.66 -35.69
CA VAL A 450 89.22 -76.82 -36.62
C VAL A 450 90.09 -76.55 -37.85
N ARG A 451 90.08 -75.33 -38.38
CA ARG A 451 90.95 -74.88 -39.48
C ARG A 451 92.43 -74.92 -39.09
N SER A 452 92.77 -74.50 -37.87
CA SER A 452 94.13 -74.60 -37.33
C SER A 452 94.56 -76.06 -37.14
N ALA A 453 93.66 -76.92 -36.67
CA ALA A 453 93.91 -78.36 -36.54
C ALA A 453 94.13 -79.03 -37.91
N THR A 454 93.29 -78.74 -38.91
CA THR A 454 93.46 -79.25 -40.29
C THR A 454 94.69 -78.66 -40.99
N LEU A 455 95.09 -77.43 -40.68
CA LEU A 455 96.38 -76.87 -41.15
C LEU A 455 97.57 -77.61 -40.53
N LEU A 456 97.54 -77.88 -39.21
CA LEU A 456 98.55 -78.68 -38.51
C LEU A 456 98.61 -80.12 -39.07
N GLU A 457 97.46 -80.74 -39.29
CA GLU A 457 97.35 -82.08 -39.90
C GLU A 457 97.85 -82.08 -41.35
N SER A 458 97.55 -81.05 -42.14
CA SER A 458 98.08 -80.89 -43.51
C SER A 458 99.59 -80.68 -43.53
N SER A 459 100.16 -80.04 -42.51
CA SER A 459 101.62 -79.90 -42.32
C SER A 459 102.27 -81.25 -42.01
N ILE A 460 101.65 -82.05 -41.12
CA ILE A 460 102.08 -83.42 -40.80
C ILE A 460 101.95 -84.34 -42.03
N GLN A 461 100.92 -84.18 -42.85
CA GLN A 461 100.79 -84.88 -44.13
C GLN A 461 101.87 -84.43 -45.13
N ALA A 462 102.16 -83.14 -45.23
CA ALA A 462 103.20 -82.60 -46.10
C ALA A 462 104.60 -83.12 -45.72
N GLN A 463 104.92 -83.24 -44.42
CA GLN A 463 106.17 -83.88 -43.98
C GLN A 463 106.26 -85.34 -44.44
N LYS A 464 105.19 -86.13 -44.30
CA LYS A 464 105.14 -87.53 -44.78
C LYS A 464 105.30 -87.64 -46.29
N TRP A 465 104.75 -86.69 -47.05
CA TRP A 465 104.94 -86.62 -48.50
C TRP A 465 106.37 -86.24 -48.90
N ASP A 466 107.04 -85.32 -48.17
CA ASP A 466 108.44 -84.97 -48.43
C ASP A 466 109.40 -86.14 -48.11
N GLU A 467 109.11 -86.93 -47.06
CA GLU A 467 109.83 -88.19 -46.78
C GLU A 467 109.65 -89.22 -47.92
N LEU A 468 108.41 -89.42 -48.41
CA LEU A 468 108.12 -90.27 -49.57
C LEU A 468 108.78 -89.77 -50.86
N GLN A 469 108.82 -88.45 -51.07
CA GLN A 469 109.41 -87.84 -52.26
C GLN A 469 110.93 -88.01 -52.28
N ARG A 470 111.61 -87.92 -51.12
CA ARG A 470 113.04 -88.23 -50.96
C ARG A 470 113.34 -89.71 -51.22
N LEU A 471 112.53 -90.64 -50.72
CA LEU A 471 112.65 -92.06 -51.04
C LEU A 471 112.51 -92.32 -52.55
N THR A 472 111.54 -91.68 -53.21
CA THR A 472 111.26 -91.87 -54.64
C THR A 472 112.41 -91.36 -55.54
N HIS A 473 113.06 -90.25 -55.19
CA HIS A 473 114.21 -89.73 -55.93
C HIS A 473 115.44 -90.66 -55.88
N SER A 474 115.53 -91.60 -54.94
CA SER A 474 116.64 -92.57 -54.87
C SER A 474 116.57 -93.68 -55.92
N LEU A 475 115.42 -93.86 -56.59
CA LEU A 475 115.13 -95.04 -57.43
C LEU A 475 115.06 -94.77 -58.94
N SER A 476 114.99 -93.51 -59.39
CA SER A 476 114.62 -93.17 -60.77
C SER A 476 115.79 -92.75 -61.70
N ALA A 477 117.04 -93.09 -61.36
CA ALA A 477 118.23 -92.57 -62.07
C ALA A 477 119.27 -93.64 -62.45
N ARG A 478 118.86 -94.75 -63.08
CA ARG A 478 119.81 -95.74 -63.64
C ARG A 478 119.33 -96.41 -64.94
N SER A 479 120.15 -96.22 -66.00
CA SER A 479 120.20 -96.92 -67.30
C SER A 479 119.33 -96.46 -68.49
N LEU A 480 120.06 -96.06 -69.56
CA LEU A 480 119.78 -96.09 -71.02
C LEU A 480 118.69 -95.14 -71.60
N SER A 481 118.92 -94.26 -72.60
CA SER A 481 119.67 -94.32 -73.91
C SER A 481 118.91 -95.11 -74.99
N PRO A 482 118.94 -94.78 -76.30
CA PRO A 482 119.72 -93.73 -77.03
C PRO A 482 118.88 -92.48 -77.41
N ASP A 483 119.28 -91.46 -78.19
CA ASP A 483 120.55 -90.75 -78.55
C ASP A 483 120.16 -89.61 -79.56
N ARG A 484 120.91 -88.54 -79.88
CA ARG A 484 122.09 -87.84 -79.31
C ARG A 484 122.34 -86.52 -80.08
N TYR A 485 122.63 -85.42 -79.38
CA TYR A 485 123.54 -84.33 -79.80
C TYR A 485 124.18 -83.72 -78.53
#